data_AF-A0A8H3I2N9-F1
#
_entry.id   AF-A0A8H3I2N9-F1
#
_cell.length_a   1.000
_cell.length_b   1.000
_cell.length_c   1.000
_cell.angle_alpha   90.00
_cell.angle_beta   90.00
_cell.angle_gamma   90.00
#
_symmetry.space_group_name_H-M   'P 1'
#
loop_
_entity.id
_entity.type
_entity.pdbx_description
1 polymer ?
#
loop_
_entity_poly.entity_id
_entity_poly.type
_entity_poly.pdbx_seq_one_letter_code
_entity_poly.pdbx_strand_id
1 'polypeptide(L)'
;MAESPVVTPTARNVAITVFGDTEETEEDTMAAVDNTLQISLISKAMVDRLRVSYKCEPSQHEPITDSTGRTHRPISQTKLRWHKSGKAKSHPHVFHIVDGLTPSVVLGATAVPSTRENDVGTLGLSKKTDDEKKRQEQKKKDEEAKREKEKQLQADHEKQKRVQNS
;
A
#
# COMPACT_ATOMS: atom_id res chain seq x y z
N MET A 1 -29.83 -27.31 -27.71
CA MET A 1 -28.55 -26.58 -27.55
C MET A 1 -28.76 -25.60 -26.42
N ALA A 2 -28.10 -25.81 -25.28
CA ALA A 2 -28.22 -24.90 -24.15
C ALA A 2 -27.31 -23.70 -24.42
N GLU A 3 -27.89 -22.52 -24.60
CA GLU A 3 -27.13 -21.27 -24.67
C GLU A 3 -26.51 -21.03 -23.29
N SER A 4 -25.19 -21.11 -23.21
CA SER A 4 -24.46 -20.73 -22.00
C SER A 4 -24.80 -19.28 -21.67
N PRO A 5 -25.15 -18.96 -20.41
CA PRO A 5 -25.41 -17.58 -20.03
C PRO A 5 -24.15 -16.76 -20.30
N VAL A 6 -24.29 -15.73 -21.13
CA VAL A 6 -23.27 -14.69 -21.30
C VAL A 6 -23.16 -14.00 -19.96
N VAL A 7 -22.22 -14.44 -19.12
CA VAL A 7 -21.85 -13.74 -17.88
C VAL A 7 -21.22 -12.44 -18.35
N THR A 8 -22.02 -11.39 -18.46
CA THR A 8 -21.51 -10.06 -18.72
C THR A 8 -20.68 -9.68 -17.50
N PRO A 9 -19.34 -9.52 -17.62
CA PRO A 9 -18.54 -9.11 -16.48
C PRO A 9 -18.99 -7.69 -16.12
N THR A 10 -19.72 -7.56 -15.00
CA THR A 10 -20.06 -6.25 -14.44
C THR A 10 -18.76 -5.60 -14.00
N ALA A 11 -18.20 -4.74 -14.87
CA ALA A 11 -17.07 -3.90 -14.52
C ALA A 11 -17.44 -3.07 -13.29
N ARG A 12 -16.85 -3.42 -12.15
CA ARG A 12 -17.06 -2.67 -10.90
C ARG A 12 -16.14 -1.46 -10.94
N ASN A 13 -16.70 -0.26 -10.91
CA ASN A 13 -15.90 0.95 -10.81
C ASN A 13 -15.61 1.27 -9.34
N VAL A 14 -14.37 1.63 -9.03
CA VAL A 14 -13.91 1.99 -7.68
C VAL A 14 -13.23 3.35 -7.74
N ALA A 15 -13.60 4.25 -6.81
CA ALA A 15 -12.89 5.51 -6.63
C ALA A 15 -11.51 5.25 -6.03
N ILE A 16 -10.48 5.75 -6.69
CA ILE A 16 -9.08 5.64 -6.26
C ILE A 16 -8.38 6.98 -6.38
N THR A 17 -7.31 7.12 -5.61
CA THR A 17 -6.32 8.20 -5.73
C THR A 17 -5.02 7.58 -6.21
N VAL A 18 -4.43 8.11 -7.29
CA VAL A 18 -3.15 7.68 -7.84
C VAL A 18 -2.13 8.80 -7.65
N PHE A 19 -0.91 8.45 -7.26
CA PHE A 19 0.16 9.39 -6.95
C PHE A 19 1.24 9.35 -8.03
N GLY A 20 1.70 10.52 -8.44
CA GLY A 20 2.83 10.71 -9.33
C GLY A 20 4.18 10.63 -8.64
N ASP A 21 5.22 11.11 -9.33
CA ASP A 21 6.60 11.08 -8.83
C ASP A 21 6.84 12.08 -7.69
N THR A 22 6.02 13.14 -7.62
CA THR A 22 6.07 14.14 -6.54
C THR A 22 4.92 13.94 -5.57
N GLU A 23 5.15 14.22 -4.28
CA GLU A 23 4.09 14.11 -3.26
C GLU A 23 2.92 15.09 -3.47
N GLU A 24 3.12 16.12 -4.29
CA GLU A 24 2.11 17.14 -4.62
C GLU A 24 1.26 16.77 -5.85
N THR A 25 1.61 15.69 -6.56
CA THR A 25 0.88 15.25 -7.76
C THR A 25 0.06 14.01 -7.43
N GLU A 26 -1.24 14.20 -7.21
CA GLU A 26 -2.21 13.13 -7.04
C GLU A 26 -3.45 13.39 -7.92
N GLU A 27 -4.08 12.31 -8.39
CA GLU A 27 -5.30 12.38 -9.19
C GLU A 27 -6.34 11.40 -8.63
N ASP A 28 -7.50 11.94 -8.31
CA ASP A 28 -8.70 11.15 -8.00
C ASP A 28 -9.39 10.71 -9.29
N THR A 29 -9.71 9.42 -9.39
CA THR A 29 -10.35 8.86 -10.58
C THR A 29 -11.22 7.66 -10.25
N MET A 30 -12.16 7.36 -11.14
CA MET A 30 -12.83 6.06 -11.16
C MET A 30 -11.96 5.07 -11.94
N ALA A 31 -11.61 3.97 -11.30
CA ALA A 31 -10.94 2.85 -11.94
C ALA A 31 -11.92 1.71 -12.19
N ALA A 32 -11.89 1.13 -13.39
CA ALA A 32 -12.59 -0.13 -13.63
C ALA A 32 -11.81 -1.27 -12.98
N VAL A 33 -12.51 -2.18 -12.32
CA VAL A 33 -11.93 -3.42 -11.79
C VAL A 33 -12.21 -4.54 -12.77
N ASP A 34 -11.14 -5.14 -13.28
CA ASP A 34 -11.17 -6.29 -14.18
C ASP A 34 -10.32 -7.42 -13.57
N ASN A 35 -10.98 -8.35 -12.89
CA ASN A 35 -10.30 -9.49 -12.25
C ASN A 35 -9.78 -10.52 -13.25
N THR A 36 -10.17 -10.44 -14.53
CA THR A 36 -9.69 -11.35 -15.57
C THR A 36 -8.31 -10.92 -16.09
N LEU A 37 -8.02 -9.62 -16.02
CA LEU A 37 -6.69 -9.07 -16.29
C LEU A 37 -5.75 -9.35 -15.13
N GLN A 38 -4.63 -10.03 -15.38
CA GLN A 38 -3.61 -10.25 -14.35
C GLN A 38 -2.87 -8.95 -13.98
N ILE A 39 -2.79 -8.01 -14.92
CA ILE A 39 -2.04 -6.76 -14.80
C ILE A 39 -2.99 -5.56 -14.76
N SER A 40 -2.48 -4.42 -14.28
CA SER A 40 -3.24 -3.17 -14.25
C SER A 40 -2.79 -2.24 -15.38
N LEU A 41 -3.73 -1.49 -15.92
CA LEU A 41 -3.53 -0.55 -17.02
C LEU A 41 -3.76 0.88 -16.54
N ILE A 42 -3.00 1.82 -17.06
CA ILE A 42 -3.19 3.25 -16.86
C ILE A 42 -3.09 3.98 -18.19
N SER A 43 -3.96 4.97 -18.41
CA SER A 43 -3.93 5.76 -19.62
C SER A 43 -2.69 6.65 -19.65
N LYS A 44 -2.06 6.79 -20.81
CA LYS A 44 -0.97 7.76 -21.04
C LYS A 44 -1.35 9.16 -20.53
N ALA A 45 -2.55 9.63 -20.85
CA ALA A 45 -3.04 10.93 -20.42
C ALA A 45 -3.10 11.09 -18.89
N MET A 46 -3.39 10.02 -18.14
CA MET A 46 -3.34 10.05 -16.67
C MET A 46 -1.90 10.15 -16.17
N VAL A 47 -0.97 9.37 -16.75
CA VAL A 47 0.45 9.41 -16.40
C VAL A 47 1.05 10.80 -16.66
N ASP A 48 0.69 11.42 -17.78
CA ASP A 48 1.12 12.78 -18.12
C ASP A 48 0.62 13.82 -17.09
N ARG A 49 -0.64 13.69 -16.62
CA ARG A 49 -1.19 14.57 -15.56
C ARG A 49 -0.48 14.40 -14.22
N LEU A 50 -0.14 13.15 -13.89
CA LEU A 50 0.65 12.80 -12.70
C LEU A 50 2.12 13.21 -12.81
N ARG A 51 2.55 13.77 -13.96
CA ARG A 51 3.93 14.19 -14.23
C ARG A 51 4.97 13.09 -14.02
N VAL A 52 4.58 11.85 -14.28
CA VAL A 52 5.44 10.68 -14.11
C VAL A 52 6.33 10.54 -15.33
N SER A 53 7.63 10.42 -15.10
CA SER A 53 8.58 10.16 -16.19
C SER A 53 8.56 8.69 -16.58
N TYR A 54 8.41 8.40 -17.88
CA TYR A 54 8.47 7.04 -18.40
C TYR A 54 9.13 7.01 -19.79
N LYS A 55 9.74 5.87 -20.13
CA LYS A 55 10.33 5.64 -21.46
C LYS A 55 9.36 4.86 -22.33
N CYS A 56 9.09 5.36 -23.52
CA CYS A 56 8.22 4.69 -24.49
C CYS A 56 9.01 3.56 -25.17
N GLU A 57 8.69 2.31 -24.85
CA GLU A 57 9.34 1.10 -25.36
C GLU A 57 8.27 0.06 -25.80
N PRO A 58 7.41 0.40 -26.77
CA PRO A 58 6.24 -0.41 -27.14
C PRO A 58 6.60 -1.80 -27.70
N SER A 59 7.79 -1.97 -28.26
CA SER A 59 8.25 -3.25 -28.83
C SER A 59 8.52 -4.34 -27.78
N GLN A 60 8.62 -3.98 -26.50
CA GLN A 60 8.90 -4.92 -25.40
C GLN A 60 7.63 -5.47 -24.74
N HIS A 61 6.44 -5.00 -25.12
CA HIS A 61 5.20 -5.36 -24.45
C HIS A 61 4.28 -6.17 -25.37
N GLU A 62 3.79 -7.29 -24.86
CA GLU A 62 2.78 -8.07 -25.55
C GLU A 62 1.40 -7.36 -25.51
N PRO A 63 0.57 -7.54 -26.56
CA PRO A 63 -0.81 -7.06 -26.53
C PRO A 63 -1.62 -7.74 -25.41
N ILE A 64 -2.50 -6.98 -24.78
CA ILE A 64 -3.29 -7.43 -23.62
C ILE A 64 -4.76 -7.30 -23.96
N THR A 65 -5.53 -8.37 -23.82
CA THR A 65 -6.97 -8.34 -24.05
C THR A 65 -7.71 -8.28 -22.72
N ASP A 66 -8.59 -7.29 -22.57
CA ASP A 66 -9.44 -7.12 -21.38
C ASP A 66 -10.70 -8.00 -21.42
N SER A 67 -11.47 -8.00 -20.33
CA SER A 67 -12.72 -8.76 -20.22
C SER A 67 -13.80 -8.35 -21.22
N THR A 68 -13.67 -7.18 -21.86
CA THR A 68 -14.59 -6.70 -22.92
C THR A 68 -14.18 -7.18 -24.30
N GLY A 69 -13.04 -7.88 -24.42
CA GLY A 69 -12.48 -8.34 -25.68
C GLY A 69 -11.67 -7.26 -26.41
N ARG A 70 -11.40 -6.09 -25.78
CA ARG A 70 -10.57 -5.05 -26.38
C ARG A 70 -9.10 -5.36 -26.13
N THR A 71 -8.30 -5.29 -27.19
CA THR A 71 -6.85 -5.47 -27.12
C THR A 71 -6.15 -4.12 -26.99
N HIS A 72 -5.34 -4.01 -25.95
CA HIS A 72 -4.52 -2.86 -25.61
C HIS A 72 -3.05 -3.18 -25.91
N ARG A 73 -2.29 -2.22 -26.44
CA ARG A 73 -0.83 -2.33 -26.59
C ARG A 73 -0.15 -1.38 -25.62
N PRO A 74 0.50 -1.89 -24.55
CA PRO A 74 1.28 -1.04 -23.68
C PRO A 74 2.43 -0.39 -24.44
N ILE A 75 2.66 0.88 -24.14
CA ILE A 75 3.79 1.64 -24.64
C ILE A 75 4.92 1.70 -23.63
N SER A 76 4.64 1.37 -22.36
CA SER A 76 5.61 1.37 -21.26
C SER A 76 5.00 0.74 -20.00
N GLN A 77 5.79 0.70 -18.93
CA GLN A 77 5.36 0.33 -17.58
C GLN A 77 5.92 1.33 -16.56
N THR A 78 5.14 1.62 -15.52
CA THR A 78 5.58 2.48 -14.42
C THR A 78 5.06 1.94 -13.08
N LYS A 79 5.80 2.23 -12.01
CA LYS A 79 5.43 1.86 -10.64
C LYS A 79 4.90 3.11 -9.92
N LEU A 80 3.60 3.11 -9.64
CA LEU A 80 2.93 4.23 -8.98
C LEU A 80 2.37 3.80 -7.63
N ARG A 81 2.20 4.76 -6.73
CA ARG A 81 1.41 4.52 -5.52
C ARG A 81 -0.05 4.79 -5.83
N TRP A 82 -0.95 4.04 -5.20
CA TRP A 82 -2.38 4.31 -5.24
C TRP A 82 -3.08 3.83 -3.97
N HIS A 83 -4.28 4.33 -3.71
CA HIS A 83 -5.20 3.75 -2.74
C HIS A 83 -6.65 3.94 -3.16
N LYS A 84 -7.55 3.16 -2.57
CA LYS A 84 -8.99 3.43 -2.64
C LYS A 84 -9.29 4.77 -1.98
N SER A 85 -10.07 5.65 -2.61
CA SER A 85 -10.39 6.97 -2.04
C SER A 85 -11.00 6.83 -0.64
N GLY A 86 -10.59 7.70 0.28
CA GLY A 86 -10.97 7.65 1.70
C GLY A 86 -10.15 6.66 2.55
N LYS A 87 -9.13 5.99 1.99
CA LYS A 87 -8.15 5.21 2.76
C LYS A 87 -6.85 6.00 2.90
N ALA A 88 -6.23 5.94 4.08
CA ALA A 88 -5.00 6.68 4.38
C ALA A 88 -3.72 5.99 3.89
N LYS A 89 -3.78 4.71 3.48
CA LYS A 89 -2.60 3.92 3.15
C LYS A 89 -2.48 3.69 1.65
N SER A 90 -1.46 4.30 1.04
CA SER A 90 -1.07 4.07 -0.34
C SER A 90 -0.22 2.80 -0.50
N HIS A 91 -0.38 2.10 -1.62
CA HIS A 91 0.39 0.91 -1.96
C HIS A 91 1.08 1.12 -3.31
N PRO A 92 2.37 0.78 -3.44
CA PRO A 92 3.04 0.80 -4.73
C PRO A 92 2.52 -0.35 -5.61
N HIS A 93 2.30 -0.06 -6.89
CA HIS A 93 1.77 -1.00 -7.87
C HIS A 93 2.30 -0.71 -9.27
N VAL A 94 2.48 -1.76 -10.07
CA VAL A 94 2.96 -1.61 -11.45
C VAL A 94 1.76 -1.46 -12.39
N PHE A 95 1.75 -0.37 -13.15
CA PHE A 95 0.78 -0.09 -14.19
C PHE A 95 1.43 -0.15 -15.57
N HIS A 96 0.72 -0.74 -16.52
CA HIS A 96 1.09 -0.71 -17.93
C HIS A 96 0.45 0.52 -18.57
N ILE A 97 1.28 1.35 -19.19
CA ILE A 97 0.84 2.60 -19.80
C ILE A 97 0.28 2.27 -21.18
N VAL A 98 -0.97 2.63 -21.42
CA VAL A 98 -1.68 2.38 -22.68
C VAL A 98 -2.19 3.71 -23.22
N ASP A 99 -2.00 3.94 -24.52
CA ASP A 99 -2.58 5.12 -25.18
C ASP A 99 -4.07 4.90 -25.50
N GLY A 100 -4.89 5.95 -25.34
CA GLY A 100 -6.34 5.87 -25.59
C GLY A 100 -7.16 4.98 -24.63
N LEU A 101 -6.59 4.57 -23.49
CA LEU A 101 -7.30 3.72 -22.52
C LEU A 101 -8.51 4.44 -21.89
N THR A 102 -9.68 3.78 -21.95
CA THR A 102 -10.92 4.25 -21.31
C THR A 102 -11.60 3.08 -20.57
N PRO A 103 -11.87 3.19 -19.26
CA PRO A 103 -11.57 4.33 -18.36
C PRO A 103 -10.06 4.53 -18.13
N SER A 104 -9.66 5.68 -17.56
CA SER A 104 -8.25 6.07 -17.43
C SER A 104 -7.39 5.14 -16.58
N VAL A 105 -7.99 4.30 -15.74
CA VAL A 105 -7.32 3.26 -14.95
C VAL A 105 -8.16 1.98 -14.97
N VAL A 106 -7.49 0.85 -15.18
CA VAL A 106 -8.06 -0.49 -15.04
C VAL A 106 -7.23 -1.28 -14.04
N LEU A 107 -7.86 -1.68 -12.94
CA LEU A 107 -7.24 -2.48 -11.88
C LEU A 107 -7.43 -3.97 -12.19
N GLY A 108 -6.31 -4.64 -12.46
CA GLY A 108 -6.24 -6.09 -12.64
C GLY A 108 -6.20 -6.85 -11.32
N ALA A 109 -6.23 -8.17 -11.40
CA ALA A 109 -6.16 -9.11 -10.28
C ALA A 109 -5.01 -8.84 -9.30
N THR A 110 -3.87 -8.33 -9.78
CA THR A 110 -2.73 -7.96 -8.91
C THR A 110 -2.98 -6.73 -8.03
N ALA A 111 -3.89 -5.83 -8.41
CA ALA A 111 -4.30 -4.67 -7.62
C ALA A 111 -5.47 -4.98 -6.67
N VAL A 112 -6.22 -6.05 -6.95
CA VAL A 112 -7.47 -6.40 -6.25
C VAL A 112 -7.28 -6.79 -4.78
N PRO A 113 -6.21 -7.50 -4.35
CA PRO A 113 -5.95 -7.73 -2.92
C PRO A 113 -5.99 -6.44 -2.11
N SER A 114 -5.42 -5.35 -2.65
CA SER A 114 -5.42 -4.02 -2.05
C SER A 114 -6.79 -3.32 -2.10
N THR A 115 -7.71 -3.73 -2.99
CA THR A 115 -9.11 -3.29 -2.97
C THR A 115 -9.99 -4.06 -1.98
N ARG A 116 -9.62 -5.30 -1.66
CA ARG A 116 -10.36 -6.21 -0.76
C ARG A 116 -9.99 -6.03 0.72
N GLU A 117 -8.99 -5.21 1.05
CA GLU A 117 -8.68 -4.89 2.45
C GLU A 117 -9.83 -4.10 3.10
N ASN A 118 -10.73 -4.88 3.72
CA ASN A 118 -11.91 -4.59 4.54
C ASN A 118 -13.28 -4.73 3.84
N ASP A 119 -13.72 -5.98 3.68
CA ASP A 119 -15.14 -6.32 3.96
C ASP A 119 -15.30 -7.61 4.81
N VAL A 120 -14.20 -8.19 5.31
CA VAL A 120 -14.25 -9.31 6.26
C VAL A 120 -13.23 -9.06 7.35
N GLY A 121 -13.71 -8.78 8.57
CA GLY A 121 -12.85 -8.69 9.74
C GLY A 121 -12.19 -10.03 10.03
N THR A 122 -10.86 -10.08 10.04
CA THR A 122 -10.04 -11.03 10.78
C THR A 122 -8.63 -10.42 10.90
N LEU A 123 -8.28 -9.79 12.02
CA LEU A 123 -7.42 -10.38 13.04
C LEU A 123 -6.32 -11.29 12.45
N GLY A 124 -5.11 -10.76 12.30
CA GLY A 124 -3.98 -11.58 11.86
C GLY A 124 -2.72 -10.78 11.60
N LEU A 125 -2.06 -10.33 12.66
CA LEU A 125 -0.60 -10.34 12.80
C LEU A 125 0.22 -9.95 11.56
N SER A 126 0.65 -8.68 11.46
CA SER A 126 2.00 -8.28 10.99
C SER A 126 2.20 -6.77 11.08
N LYS A 127 2.15 -6.23 12.30
CA LYS A 127 2.84 -4.98 12.64
C LYS A 127 3.90 -5.32 13.69
N LYS A 128 5.02 -5.86 13.22
CA LYS A 128 6.26 -5.89 13.97
C LYS A 128 7.34 -5.26 13.11
N THR A 129 7.40 -3.94 13.12
CA THR A 129 8.66 -3.22 12.95
C THR A 129 8.46 -1.78 13.43
N ASP A 130 9.43 -1.32 14.20
CA ASP A 130 9.66 0.02 14.74
C ASP A 130 8.97 0.44 16.06
N ASP A 131 7.64 0.38 16.23
CA ASP A 131 7.04 0.89 17.49
C ASP A 131 7.29 0.00 18.73
N GLU A 132 7.33 -1.32 18.55
CA GLU A 132 7.51 -2.25 19.67
C GLU A 132 8.96 -2.29 20.19
N LYS A 133 9.93 -1.98 19.33
CA LYS A 133 11.35 -1.91 19.70
C LYS A 133 11.59 -0.74 20.65
N LYS A 134 10.95 0.41 20.38
CA LYS A 134 11.01 1.61 21.22
C LYS A 134 10.35 1.38 22.60
N ARG A 135 9.26 0.61 22.65
CA ARG A 135 8.56 0.26 23.90
C ARG A 135 9.34 -0.72 24.80
N GLN A 136 10.05 -1.68 24.23
CA GLN A 136 10.89 -2.61 25.02
C GLN A 136 12.18 -1.95 25.54
N GLU A 137 12.76 -1.02 24.79
CA GLU A 137 13.96 -0.29 25.21
C GLU A 137 13.68 0.69 26.37
N GLN A 138 12.51 1.36 26.36
CA GLN A 138 12.11 2.24 27.45
C GLN A 138 11.88 1.47 28.76
N LYS A 139 11.23 0.30 28.70
CA LYS A 139 10.97 -0.53 29.89
C LYS A 139 12.24 -1.03 30.57
N LYS A 140 13.30 -1.33 29.81
CA LYS A 140 14.60 -1.74 30.39
C LYS A 140 15.29 -0.59 31.11
N LYS A 141 15.25 0.63 30.56
CA LYS A 141 15.85 1.82 31.20
C LYS A 141 15.15 2.18 32.51
N ASP A 142 13.82 2.07 32.56
CA ASP A 142 13.06 2.37 33.79
C ASP A 142 13.27 1.32 34.89
N GLU A 143 13.44 0.04 34.54
CA GLU A 143 13.73 -1.01 35.53
C GLU A 143 15.16 -0.89 36.09
N GLU A 144 16.13 -0.55 35.26
CA GLU A 144 17.52 -0.32 35.68
C GLU A 144 17.64 0.91 36.60
N ALA A 145 16.99 2.02 36.25
CA ALA A 145 16.94 3.23 37.09
C ALA A 145 16.26 2.97 38.45
N LYS A 146 15.26 2.09 38.50
CA LYS A 146 14.60 1.71 39.75
C LYS A 146 15.52 0.87 40.65
N ARG A 147 16.25 -0.10 40.08
CA ARG A 147 17.21 -0.93 40.83
C ARG A 147 18.38 -0.10 41.37
N GLU A 148 18.85 0.89 40.63
CA GLU A 148 19.94 1.77 41.08
C GLU A 148 19.50 2.66 42.25
N LYS A 149 18.29 3.26 42.18
CA LYS A 149 17.73 4.04 43.30
C LYS A 149 17.53 3.21 44.57
N GLU A 150 17.08 1.97 44.45
CA GLU A 150 16.89 1.08 45.60
C GLU A 150 18.22 0.72 46.27
N LYS A 151 19.27 0.46 45.47
CA LYS A 151 20.63 0.21 45.98
C LYS A 151 21.23 1.43 46.68
N GLN A 152 20.96 2.63 46.17
CA GLN A 152 21.39 3.89 46.80
C GLN A 152 20.73 4.10 48.17
N LEU A 153 19.42 3.87 48.27
CA LEU A 153 18.67 3.98 49.54
C LEU A 153 19.13 2.96 50.58
N GLN A 154 19.47 1.74 50.14
CA GLN A 154 19.96 0.71 51.05
C GLN A 154 21.35 1.04 51.61
N ALA A 155 22.23 1.60 50.77
CA ALA A 155 23.54 2.08 51.20
C ALA A 155 23.47 3.28 52.15
N ASP A 156 22.53 4.20 51.94
CA ASP A 156 22.34 5.35 52.84
C ASP A 156 21.80 4.92 54.21
N HIS A 157 20.84 4.00 54.22
CA HIS A 157 20.28 3.46 55.46
C HIS A 157 21.32 2.66 56.28
N GLU A 158 22.24 1.93 55.62
CA GLU A 158 23.35 1.27 56.31
C GLU A 158 24.34 2.27 56.90
N LYS A 159 24.65 3.37 56.20
CA LYS A 159 25.49 4.45 56.74
C LYS A 159 24.84 5.14 57.95
N GLN A 160 23.54 5.42 57.90
CA GLN A 160 22.83 6.02 59.04
C GLN A 160 22.83 5.10 60.27
N LYS A 161 22.67 3.78 60.08
CA LYS A 161 22.79 2.81 61.18
C LYS A 161 24.18 2.75 61.81
N ARG A 162 25.26 2.95 61.03
CA ARG A 162 26.63 2.99 61.58
C ARG A 162 26.89 4.27 62.39
N VAL A 163 26.25 5.38 62.06
CA VAL A 163 26.38 6.65 62.80
C VAL A 163 25.61 6.65 64.13
N GLN A 164 24.51 5.89 64.25
CA GLN A 164 23.75 5.79 65.50
C GLN A 164 24.32 4.79 66.53
N ASN A 165 25.27 3.94 66.12
CA ASN A 165 25.91 2.94 66.98
C ASN A 165 27.39 3.24 67.29
N SER A 166 27.86 4.47 67.05
CA SER A 166 29.14 5.02 67.55
C SER A 166 28.84 6.10 68.59
#